data_AF-A0A1X0NK90-F1
#
_entry.id   AF-A0A1X0NK90-F1
#
_cell.length_a   1.000
_cell.length_b   1.000
_cell.length_c   1.000
_cell.angle_alpha   90.00
_cell.angle_beta   90.00
_cell.angle_gamma   90.00
#
_symmetry.space_group_name_H-M   'P 1'
#
loop_
_entity.id
_entity.type
_entity.pdbx_description
1 polymer ?
#
loop_
_entity_poly.entity_id
_entity_poly.type
_entity_poly.pdbx_seq_one_letter_code
_entity_poly.pdbx_strand_id
1 'polypeptide(L)'
;MRLVPLLLSLLLILSVTTLYTISAARLSIDDMEEGGNIDDQYVDRVEDNHPVHKLLPDPQDPEMLPSLKCSACGAVIEEAIHLMRPAIVRYLERRRRDAQKGKDTQNDKGPSEYETVDAFEKLCRRVSMDYALEMKSEKVPSLFFTKSKASQRVHGGWMPFFLSSTCEELVEDEEDRLRTEIFAAAVAEEKEISVAHMDFLTRIALRVRQSICPQWSRSAKGCDPRGFPIDPRKQPLDDL
;
A
#
# COMPACT_ATOMS: atom_id res chain seq x y z
N MET A 1 -43.16 -48.54 -27.32
CA MET A 1 -42.04 -48.28 -26.38
C MET A 1 -40.82 -47.76 -27.15
N ARG A 2 -40.72 -46.45 -27.43
CA ARG A 2 -39.53 -45.80 -28.04
C ARG A 2 -39.44 -44.30 -27.68
N LEU A 3 -39.68 -43.93 -26.42
CA LEU A 3 -39.64 -42.53 -25.96
C LEU A 3 -38.43 -42.20 -25.06
N VAL A 4 -37.70 -43.22 -24.61
CA VAL A 4 -36.56 -43.06 -23.69
C VAL A 4 -35.29 -42.48 -24.35
N PRO A 5 -34.91 -42.78 -25.61
CA PRO A 5 -33.61 -42.32 -26.15
C PRO A 5 -33.60 -40.83 -26.55
N LEU A 6 -34.77 -40.22 -26.79
CA LEU A 6 -34.86 -38.79 -27.15
C LEU A 6 -34.69 -37.88 -25.92
N LEU A 7 -35.15 -38.30 -24.74
CA LEU A 7 -35.02 -37.53 -23.50
C LEU A 7 -33.57 -37.50 -22.98
N LEU A 8 -32.83 -38.61 -23.11
CA LEU A 8 -31.41 -38.66 -22.73
C LEU A 8 -30.52 -37.80 -23.62
N SER A 9 -30.83 -37.73 -24.92
CA SER A 9 -30.09 -36.91 -25.89
C SER A 9 -30.28 -35.41 -25.61
N LEU A 10 -31.49 -34.98 -25.20
CA LEU A 10 -31.76 -33.59 -24.84
C LEU A 10 -31.06 -33.17 -23.54
N LEU A 11 -31.00 -34.06 -22.54
CA LEU A 11 -30.31 -33.81 -21.26
C LEU A 11 -28.79 -33.68 -21.42
N LEU A 12 -28.18 -34.41 -22.35
CA LEU A 12 -26.75 -34.30 -22.65
C LEU A 12 -26.37 -33.00 -23.39
N ILE A 13 -27.27 -32.41 -24.17
CA ILE A 13 -27.01 -31.12 -24.84
C ILE A 13 -27.14 -29.96 -23.84
N LEU A 14 -28.02 -30.07 -22.84
CA LEU A 14 -28.19 -29.07 -21.77
C LEU A 14 -27.03 -29.05 -20.76
N SER A 15 -26.31 -30.15 -20.56
CA SER A 15 -25.13 -30.18 -19.68
C SER A 15 -23.86 -29.61 -20.33
N VAL A 16 -23.76 -29.63 -21.66
CA VAL A 16 -22.60 -29.04 -22.36
C VAL A 16 -22.72 -27.52 -22.49
N THR A 17 -23.93 -26.97 -22.60
CA THR A 17 -24.13 -25.51 -22.67
C THR A 17 -23.98 -24.80 -21.32
N THR A 18 -24.18 -25.50 -20.20
CA THR A 18 -23.98 -24.93 -18.85
C THR A 18 -22.50 -24.85 -18.43
N LEU A 19 -21.61 -25.66 -19.00
CA LEU A 19 -20.16 -25.50 -18.77
C LEU A 19 -19.55 -24.34 -19.58
N TYR A 20 -20.10 -23.98 -20.74
CA TYR A 20 -19.58 -22.86 -21.53
C TYR A 20 -19.98 -21.48 -20.99
N THR A 21 -21.11 -21.35 -20.28
CA THR A 21 -21.49 -20.08 -19.67
C THR A 21 -20.76 -19.80 -18.35
N ILE A 22 -20.24 -20.81 -17.65
CA ILE A 22 -19.42 -20.60 -16.45
C ILE A 22 -17.97 -20.24 -16.80
N SER A 23 -17.46 -20.71 -17.95
CA SER A 23 -16.09 -20.38 -18.39
C SER A 23 -15.99 -19.03 -19.09
N ALA A 24 -17.07 -18.53 -19.70
CA ALA A 24 -17.12 -17.17 -20.26
C ALA A 24 -17.31 -16.07 -19.19
N ALA A 25 -17.79 -16.42 -17.99
CA ALA A 25 -17.95 -15.49 -16.88
C ALA A 25 -16.69 -15.31 -16.00
N ARG A 26 -15.58 -16.00 -16.32
CA ARG A 26 -14.31 -15.91 -15.57
C ARG A 26 -13.13 -15.35 -16.38
N LEU A 27 -13.39 -14.77 -17.55
CA LEU A 27 -12.36 -14.16 -18.41
C LEU A 27 -12.75 -12.73 -18.82
N SER A 28 -13.37 -12.00 -17.89
CA SER A 28 -13.82 -10.61 -18.07
C SER A 28 -13.66 -9.80 -16.77
N ILE A 29 -12.63 -10.10 -15.97
CA ILE A 29 -12.24 -9.32 -14.78
C ILE A 29 -10.73 -9.08 -14.82
N ASP A 30 -10.20 -8.70 -15.99
CA ASP A 30 -8.82 -8.18 -16.08
C ASP A 30 -8.63 -7.02 -17.09
N ASP A 31 -9.70 -6.55 -17.76
CA ASP A 31 -9.60 -5.47 -18.77
C ASP A 31 -10.53 -4.26 -18.50
N MET A 32 -10.79 -3.95 -17.22
CA MET A 32 -11.50 -2.72 -16.84
C MET A 32 -10.90 -2.09 -15.59
N GLU A 33 -9.65 -1.60 -15.70
CA GLU A 33 -9.17 -0.44 -14.94
C GLU A 33 -8.05 0.29 -15.71
N GLU A 34 -8.24 0.50 -17.01
CA GLU A 34 -7.47 1.47 -17.79
C GLU A 34 -8.47 2.44 -18.43
N GLY A 35 -8.60 3.63 -17.84
CA GLY A 35 -9.47 4.70 -18.33
C GLY A 35 -10.74 4.91 -17.50
N GLY A 36 -10.64 5.72 -16.45
CA GLY A 36 -11.80 6.13 -15.66
C GLY A 36 -11.53 7.37 -14.81
N ASN A 37 -11.84 8.53 -15.40
CA ASN A 37 -11.94 9.85 -14.79
C ASN A 37 -10.68 10.41 -14.08
N ILE A 38 -9.98 11.25 -14.86
CA ILE A 38 -9.42 12.51 -14.39
C ILE A 38 -10.59 13.33 -13.81
N ASP A 39 -11.01 13.00 -12.59
CA ASP A 39 -11.60 13.98 -11.70
C ASP A 39 -10.40 14.65 -11.02
N ASP A 40 -9.69 15.47 -11.81
CA ASP A 40 -8.77 16.53 -11.37
C ASP A 40 -9.60 17.59 -10.64
N GLN A 41 -10.26 17.17 -9.57
CA GLN A 41 -10.74 18.09 -8.57
C GLN A 41 -9.49 18.57 -7.83
N TYR A 42 -8.87 19.59 -8.43
CA TYR A 42 -7.74 20.40 -7.96
C TYR A 42 -7.39 20.13 -6.49
N VAL A 43 -6.52 19.15 -6.25
CA VAL A 43 -5.65 19.23 -5.07
C VAL A 43 -4.65 20.29 -5.46
N ASP A 44 -4.75 21.44 -4.80
CA ASP A 44 -3.99 22.65 -5.05
C ASP A 44 -2.48 22.34 -4.99
N ARG A 45 -1.96 21.87 -6.13
CA ARG A 45 -0.54 21.65 -6.33
C ARG A 45 0.07 23.02 -6.26
N VAL A 46 0.86 23.23 -5.22
CA VAL A 46 1.59 24.47 -5.08
C VAL A 46 2.43 24.68 -6.35
N GLU A 47 2.22 25.82 -7.01
CA GLU A 47 2.88 26.14 -8.28
C GLU A 47 4.41 26.13 -8.11
N ASP A 48 5.16 25.67 -9.11
CA ASP A 48 6.63 25.52 -9.04
C ASP A 48 7.38 26.82 -8.68
N ASN A 49 6.77 27.98 -8.95
CA ASN A 49 7.33 29.30 -8.63
C ASN A 49 7.00 29.79 -7.21
N HIS A 50 6.18 29.04 -6.46
CA HIS A 50 5.74 29.43 -5.14
C HIS A 50 6.93 29.46 -4.16
N PRO A 51 7.03 30.46 -3.26
CA PRO A 51 8.16 30.60 -2.35
C PRO A 51 8.40 29.39 -1.45
N VAL A 52 7.38 28.55 -1.23
CA VAL A 52 7.50 27.30 -0.46
C VAL A 52 8.57 26.35 -1.02
N HIS A 53 8.84 26.38 -2.34
CA HIS A 53 9.84 25.50 -2.94
C HIS A 53 11.25 25.76 -2.38
N LYS A 54 11.51 26.98 -1.87
CA LYS A 54 12.75 27.35 -1.18
C LYS A 54 12.81 26.86 0.26
N LEU A 55 11.67 26.44 0.82
CA LEU A 55 11.53 25.93 2.19
C LEU A 55 11.44 24.40 2.24
N LEU A 56 11.48 23.74 1.07
CA LEU A 56 11.52 22.29 1.00
C LEU A 56 12.76 21.76 1.73
N PRO A 57 12.64 20.62 2.43
CA PRO A 57 13.79 19.97 3.02
C PRO A 57 14.77 19.53 1.94
N ASP A 58 16.07 19.67 2.21
CA ASP A 58 17.13 19.25 1.30
C ASP A 58 17.46 17.76 1.54
N PRO A 59 17.25 16.86 0.55
CA PRO A 59 17.61 15.46 0.70
C PRO A 59 19.13 15.21 0.72
N GLN A 60 19.97 16.21 0.40
CA GLN A 60 21.43 16.12 0.48
C GLN A 60 21.96 16.56 1.86
N ASP A 61 21.15 17.20 2.69
CA ASP A 61 21.52 17.57 4.05
C ASP A 61 21.59 16.30 4.93
N PRO A 62 22.76 15.96 5.49
CA PRO A 62 22.94 14.75 6.30
C PRO A 62 22.12 14.75 7.60
N GLU A 63 21.70 15.91 8.12
CA GLU A 63 20.81 15.97 9.29
C GLU A 63 19.35 15.67 8.90
N MET A 64 18.94 16.04 7.69
CA MET A 64 17.57 15.86 7.19
C MET A 64 17.35 14.48 6.57
N LEU A 65 18.37 13.94 5.91
CA LEU A 65 18.29 12.71 5.12
C LEU A 65 17.72 11.52 5.92
N PRO A 66 18.15 11.21 7.16
CA PRO A 66 17.58 10.10 7.92
C PRO A 66 16.09 10.26 8.18
N SER A 67 15.63 11.49 8.46
CA SER A 67 14.22 11.79 8.74
C SER A 67 13.37 11.70 7.47
N LEU A 68 13.89 12.18 6.33
CA LEU A 68 13.23 11.99 5.03
C LEU A 68 13.14 10.51 4.65
N LYS A 69 14.20 9.72 4.86
CA LYS A 69 14.16 8.26 4.66
C LYS A 69 13.15 7.59 5.60
N CYS A 70 13.06 8.03 6.86
CA CYS A 70 12.04 7.56 7.79
C CYS A 70 10.62 7.81 7.28
N SER A 71 10.35 9.01 6.77
CA SER A 71 9.04 9.30 6.19
C SER A 71 8.78 8.49 4.93
N ALA A 72 9.76 8.38 4.03
CA ALA A 72 9.64 7.61 2.80
C ALA A 72 9.40 6.12 3.08
N CYS A 73 10.09 5.52 4.06
CA CYS A 73 9.81 4.16 4.53
C CYS A 73 8.33 3.98 4.89
N GLY A 74 7.76 4.94 5.62
CA GLY A 74 6.34 4.93 5.96
C GLY A 74 5.41 5.02 4.75
N ALA A 75 5.75 5.86 3.76
CA ALA A 75 5.00 5.96 2.51
C ALA A 75 5.05 4.65 1.70
N VAL A 76 6.22 4.02 1.63
CA VAL A 76 6.40 2.71 0.98
C VAL A 76 5.58 1.63 1.68
N ILE A 77 5.57 1.59 3.01
CA ILE A 77 4.76 0.62 3.77
C ILE A 77 3.27 0.82 3.53
N GLU A 78 2.79 2.07 3.57
CA GLU A 78 1.38 2.38 3.31
C GLU A 78 0.97 1.95 1.89
N GLU A 79 1.78 2.25 0.88
CA GLU A 79 1.51 1.86 -0.50
C GLU A 79 1.60 0.33 -0.69
N ALA A 80 2.57 -0.35 -0.07
CA ALA A 80 2.69 -1.79 -0.12
C ALA A 80 1.43 -2.48 0.43
N ILE A 81 0.91 -2.01 1.57
CA ILE A 81 -0.33 -2.53 2.16
C ILE A 81 -1.53 -2.24 1.27
N HIS A 82 -1.57 -1.05 0.65
CA HIS A 82 -2.63 -0.71 -0.29
C HIS A 82 -2.65 -1.65 -1.50
N LEU A 83 -1.49 -1.89 -2.13
CA LEU A 83 -1.34 -2.80 -3.27
C LEU A 83 -1.58 -4.26 -2.89
N MET A 84 -1.13 -4.69 -1.71
CA MET A 84 -1.32 -6.05 -1.21
C MET A 84 -2.72 -6.31 -0.63
N ARG A 85 -3.61 -5.32 -0.58
CA ARG A 85 -4.96 -5.47 -0.03
C ARG A 85 -5.69 -6.71 -0.55
N PRO A 86 -5.72 -7.02 -1.86
CA PRO A 86 -6.40 -8.22 -2.35
C PRO A 86 -5.78 -9.51 -1.81
N ALA A 87 -4.44 -9.56 -1.70
CA ALA A 87 -3.72 -10.70 -1.15
C ALA A 87 -3.99 -10.87 0.35
N ILE A 88 -4.00 -9.77 1.12
CA ILE A 88 -4.35 -9.76 2.55
C ILE A 88 -5.76 -10.33 2.76
N VAL A 89 -6.75 -9.84 2.02
CA VAL A 89 -8.14 -10.31 2.14
C VAL A 89 -8.24 -11.80 1.82
N ARG A 90 -7.67 -12.26 0.69
CA ARG A 90 -7.69 -13.68 0.32
C ARG A 90 -7.01 -14.57 1.36
N TYR A 91 -5.88 -14.11 1.91
CA TYR A 91 -5.16 -14.83 2.96
C TYR A 91 -6.02 -14.99 4.22
N LEU A 92 -6.61 -13.90 4.74
CA LEU A 92 -7.48 -13.94 5.91
C LEU A 92 -8.73 -14.82 5.68
N GLU A 93 -9.33 -14.77 4.49
CA GLU A 93 -10.46 -15.65 4.14
C GLU A 93 -10.09 -17.14 4.08
N ARG A 94 -8.91 -17.48 3.56
CA ARG A 94 -8.39 -18.87 3.60
C ARG A 94 -8.21 -19.31 5.05
N ARG A 95 -7.56 -18.48 5.86
CA ARG A 95 -7.32 -18.74 7.28
C ARG A 95 -8.62 -18.97 8.06
N ARG A 96 -9.65 -18.12 7.87
CA ARG A 96 -10.98 -18.30 8.47
C ARG A 96 -11.62 -19.62 8.06
N ARG A 97 -11.57 -19.96 6.77
CA ARG A 97 -12.15 -21.22 6.26
C ARG A 97 -11.43 -22.44 6.81
N ASP A 98 -10.11 -22.41 6.95
CA ASP A 98 -9.35 -23.51 7.52
C ASP A 98 -9.58 -23.64 9.03
N ALA A 99 -9.70 -22.52 9.76
CA ALA A 99 -10.10 -22.52 11.17
C ALA A 99 -11.49 -23.14 11.39
N GLN A 100 -12.49 -22.81 10.54
CA GLN A 100 -13.82 -23.41 10.58
C GLN A 100 -13.83 -24.92 10.31
N LYS A 101 -12.83 -25.42 9.55
CA LYS A 101 -12.67 -26.85 9.26
C LYS A 101 -11.90 -27.60 10.34
N GLY A 102 -11.55 -26.93 11.46
CA GLY A 102 -10.75 -27.53 12.53
C GLY A 102 -9.33 -27.88 12.11
N LYS A 103 -8.82 -27.30 11.01
CA LYS A 103 -7.42 -27.47 10.64
C LYS A 103 -6.56 -26.65 11.58
N ASP A 104 -5.41 -27.21 11.93
CA ASP A 104 -4.43 -26.51 12.73
C ASP A 104 -3.91 -25.29 11.95
N THR A 105 -4.20 -24.10 12.47
CA THR A 105 -3.78 -22.82 11.89
C THR A 105 -2.40 -22.38 12.38
N GLN A 106 -1.72 -23.21 13.19
CA GLN A 106 -0.33 -22.96 13.60
C GLN A 106 0.67 -23.17 12.44
N ASN A 107 0.32 -23.99 11.44
CA ASN A 107 1.13 -24.23 10.24
C ASN A 107 0.59 -23.46 9.02
N ASP A 108 -0.07 -22.32 9.24
CA ASP A 108 -0.66 -21.53 8.18
C ASP A 108 0.43 -21.12 7.19
N LYS A 109 0.35 -21.66 5.97
CA LYS A 109 1.24 -21.25 4.90
C LYS A 109 0.92 -19.78 4.65
N GLY A 110 1.94 -18.93 4.77
CA GLY A 110 1.81 -17.50 4.50
C GLY A 110 1.22 -17.22 3.10
N PRO A 111 1.04 -15.95 2.75
CA PRO A 111 0.68 -15.61 1.37
C PRO A 111 1.63 -16.32 0.40
N SER A 112 1.08 -16.79 -0.71
CA SER A 112 1.92 -17.33 -1.77
C SER A 112 2.71 -16.20 -2.41
N GLU A 113 3.94 -16.47 -2.84
CA GLU A 113 4.84 -15.47 -3.43
C GLU A 113 4.20 -14.75 -4.62
N TYR A 114 3.52 -15.50 -5.50
CA TYR A 114 2.82 -14.93 -6.65
C TYR A 114 1.70 -13.94 -6.26
N GLU A 115 1.16 -14.01 -5.03
CA GLU A 115 0.16 -13.04 -4.56
C GLU A 115 0.77 -11.69 -4.17
N THR A 116 2.09 -11.61 -3.99
CA THR A 116 2.78 -10.41 -3.54
C THR A 116 3.71 -9.80 -4.59
N VAL A 117 4.20 -10.58 -5.56
CA VAL A 117 5.15 -10.12 -6.60
C VAL A 117 4.61 -8.91 -7.37
N ASP A 118 3.39 -8.97 -7.90
CA ASP A 118 2.80 -7.86 -8.67
C ASP A 118 2.68 -6.56 -7.85
N ALA A 119 2.47 -6.68 -6.53
CA ALA A 119 2.42 -5.53 -5.64
C ALA A 119 3.82 -4.89 -5.49
N PHE A 120 4.87 -5.69 -5.32
CA PHE A 120 6.24 -5.19 -5.22
C PHE A 120 6.76 -4.59 -6.53
N GLU A 121 6.45 -5.19 -7.68
CA GLU A 121 6.85 -4.66 -9.00
C GLU A 121 6.28 -3.27 -9.27
N LYS A 122 5.08 -2.97 -8.76
CA LYS A 122 4.41 -1.68 -8.93
C LYS A 122 4.76 -0.66 -7.84
N LEU A 123 5.28 -1.11 -6.71
CA LEU A 123 5.39 -0.35 -5.47
C LEU A 123 6.18 0.96 -5.65
N CYS A 124 7.44 0.86 -6.09
CA CYS A 124 8.32 2.04 -6.13
C CYS A 124 7.87 3.08 -7.15
N ARG A 125 7.32 2.63 -8.29
CA ARG A 125 6.68 3.52 -9.27
C ARG A 125 5.52 4.28 -8.64
N ARG A 126 4.60 3.59 -7.96
CA ARG A 126 3.43 4.21 -7.30
C ARG A 126 3.86 5.23 -6.26
N VAL A 127 4.78 4.86 -5.36
CA VAL A 127 5.27 5.77 -4.32
C VAL A 127 5.88 7.04 -4.93
N SER A 128 6.68 6.91 -5.99
CA SER A 128 7.33 8.05 -6.66
C SER A 128 6.36 9.04 -7.31
N MET A 129 5.20 8.56 -7.76
CA MET A 129 4.22 9.35 -8.50
C MET A 129 3.15 9.97 -7.60
N ASP A 130 2.69 9.20 -6.61
CA ASP A 130 1.46 9.50 -5.88
C ASP A 130 1.74 10.29 -4.58
N TYR A 131 2.95 10.18 -4.02
CA TYR A 131 3.32 10.82 -2.76
C TYR A 131 4.04 12.16 -2.96
N ALA A 132 3.76 13.07 -2.04
CA ALA A 132 4.36 14.40 -1.97
C ALA A 132 4.44 14.85 -0.50
N LEU A 133 5.19 15.91 -0.19
CA LEU A 133 5.27 16.39 1.18
C LEU A 133 3.97 17.08 1.59
N GLU A 134 3.42 16.67 2.73
CA GLU A 134 2.31 17.34 3.39
C GLU A 134 2.72 18.75 3.83
N MET A 135 1.81 19.71 3.65
CA MET A 135 1.95 21.06 4.16
C MET A 135 1.37 21.13 5.58
N LYS A 136 2.16 21.57 6.58
CA LYS A 136 1.65 21.83 7.94
C LYS A 136 0.80 23.10 8.00
N SER A 137 1.16 24.06 7.17
CA SER A 137 0.48 25.34 6.93
C SER A 137 0.76 25.76 5.48
N GLU A 138 0.10 26.80 4.99
CA GLU A 138 0.26 27.30 3.60
C GLU A 138 1.72 27.58 3.20
N LYS A 139 2.61 27.79 4.17
CA LYS A 139 4.01 28.14 3.94
C LYS A 139 5.01 27.08 4.35
N VAL A 140 4.62 26.08 5.13
CA VAL A 140 5.60 25.19 5.76
C VAL A 140 5.42 23.74 5.33
N PRO A 141 6.35 23.21 4.52
CA PRO A 141 6.36 21.79 4.22
C PRO A 141 6.80 21.00 5.46
N SER A 142 6.05 19.94 5.73
CA SER A 142 6.40 18.93 6.71
C SER A 142 7.53 18.03 6.18
N LEU A 143 7.90 17.01 6.96
CA LEU A 143 8.73 15.90 6.49
C LEU A 143 7.91 14.67 6.09
N PHE A 144 6.58 14.75 6.19
CA PHE A 144 5.69 13.63 5.96
C PHE A 144 5.30 13.55 4.49
N PHE A 145 5.71 12.47 3.83
CA PHE A 145 5.19 12.09 2.53
C PHE A 145 3.78 11.52 2.67
N THR A 146 2.84 12.04 1.90
CA THR A 146 1.45 11.58 1.87
C THR A 146 0.88 11.58 0.46
N LYS A 147 -0.01 10.62 0.18
CA LYS A 147 -0.86 10.59 -1.01
C LYS A 147 -2.30 11.05 -0.74
N SER A 148 -2.60 11.44 0.50
CA SER A 148 -3.93 11.88 0.91
C SER A 148 -4.36 13.11 0.10
N LYS A 149 -5.54 13.04 -0.52
CA LYS A 149 -6.17 14.18 -1.19
C LYS A 149 -6.76 15.19 -0.20
N ALA A 150 -6.89 14.82 1.08
CA ALA A 150 -7.41 15.71 2.12
C ALA A 150 -6.35 16.65 2.70
N SER A 151 -5.06 16.40 2.45
CA SER A 151 -3.96 17.24 2.87
C SER A 151 -3.49 18.12 1.71
N GLN A 152 -3.12 19.37 1.98
CA GLN A 152 -2.38 20.19 1.01
C GLN A 152 -0.97 19.61 0.86
N ARG A 153 -0.45 19.57 -0.36
CA ARG A 153 0.82 18.91 -0.67
C ARG A 153 1.67 19.76 -1.62
N VAL A 154 2.98 19.66 -1.45
CA VAL A 154 3.96 20.27 -2.34
C VAL A 154 4.85 19.20 -2.97
N HIS A 155 5.02 19.29 -4.28
CA HIS A 155 5.94 18.45 -5.03
C HIS A 155 7.28 19.16 -5.20
N GLY A 156 8.39 18.44 -5.05
CA GLY A 156 9.73 18.91 -5.37
C GLY A 156 10.31 18.07 -6.49
N GLY A 157 11.11 18.68 -7.38
CA GLY A 157 11.71 17.96 -8.51
C GLY A 157 12.58 16.77 -8.12
N TRP A 158 13.14 16.78 -6.90
CA TRP A 158 13.95 15.68 -6.36
C TRP A 158 13.10 14.52 -5.78
N MET A 159 11.84 14.77 -5.41
CA MET A 159 11.04 13.82 -4.63
C MET A 159 10.77 12.49 -5.35
N PRO A 160 10.38 12.45 -6.64
CA PRO A 160 10.10 11.18 -7.31
C PRO A 160 11.32 10.26 -7.32
N PHE A 161 12.50 10.81 -7.62
CA PHE A 161 13.75 10.05 -7.62
C PHE A 161 14.14 9.58 -6.21
N PHE A 162 14.03 10.46 -5.22
CA PHE A 162 14.31 10.13 -3.82
C PHE A 162 13.40 9.02 -3.30
N LEU A 163 12.10 9.10 -3.60
CA LEU A 163 11.10 8.11 -3.19
C LEU A 163 11.30 6.76 -3.89
N SER A 164 11.54 6.76 -5.20
CA SER A 164 11.82 5.51 -5.95
C SER A 164 13.08 4.83 -5.42
N SER A 165 14.19 5.56 -5.30
CA SER A 165 15.45 5.01 -4.81
C SER A 165 15.34 4.51 -3.36
N THR A 166 14.69 5.26 -2.47
CA THR A 166 14.48 4.83 -1.09
C THR A 166 13.58 3.59 -1.01
N CYS A 167 12.59 3.47 -1.90
CA CYS A 167 11.75 2.29 -2.00
C CYS A 167 12.55 1.07 -2.46
N GLU A 168 13.35 1.21 -3.52
CA GLU A 168 14.20 0.14 -4.04
C GLU A 168 15.17 -0.36 -2.97
N GLU A 169 15.83 0.56 -2.24
CA GLU A 169 16.71 0.21 -1.12
C GLU A 169 15.95 -0.55 0.00
N LEU A 170 14.73 -0.10 0.35
CA LEU A 170 13.95 -0.77 1.40
C LEU A 170 13.51 -2.17 0.97
N VAL A 171 13.09 -2.33 -0.28
CA VAL A 171 12.70 -3.64 -0.83
C VAL A 171 13.93 -4.56 -0.88
N GLU A 172 15.05 -4.08 -1.42
CA GLU A 172 16.30 -4.86 -1.45
C GLU A 172 16.74 -5.33 -0.05
N ASP A 173 16.67 -4.44 0.95
CA ASP A 173 17.12 -4.75 2.31
C ASP A 173 16.08 -5.57 3.13
N GLU A 174 14.77 -5.36 2.93
CA GLU A 174 13.72 -5.79 3.86
C GLU A 174 12.49 -6.48 3.22
N GLU A 175 12.47 -6.84 1.93
CA GLU A 175 11.28 -7.39 1.24
C GLU A 175 10.61 -8.55 2.02
N ASP A 176 11.39 -9.57 2.40
CA ASP A 176 10.88 -10.76 3.11
C ASP A 176 10.28 -10.41 4.47
N ARG A 177 10.92 -9.47 5.18
CA ARG A 177 10.45 -8.99 6.48
C ARG A 177 9.20 -8.14 6.31
N LEU A 178 9.19 -7.23 5.34
CA LEU A 178 8.05 -6.39 5.01
C LEU A 178 6.82 -7.24 4.69
N ARG A 179 6.98 -8.26 3.84
CA ARG A 179 5.91 -9.23 3.56
C ARG A 179 5.46 -9.92 4.86
N THR A 180 6.38 -10.51 5.63
CA THR A 180 6.02 -11.21 6.87
C THR A 180 5.26 -10.32 7.86
N GLU A 181 5.74 -9.10 8.10
CA GLU A 181 5.15 -8.14 9.04
C GLU A 181 3.78 -7.66 8.59
N ILE A 182 3.56 -7.41 7.29
CA ILE A 182 2.25 -7.03 6.75
C ILE A 182 1.19 -8.08 7.07
N PHE A 183 1.48 -9.35 6.79
CA PHE A 183 0.52 -10.43 7.00
C PHE A 183 0.37 -10.79 8.48
N ALA A 184 1.44 -10.69 9.27
CA ALA A 184 1.36 -10.84 10.73
C ALA A 184 0.48 -9.74 11.37
N ALA A 185 0.67 -8.48 10.94
CA ALA A 185 -0.17 -7.36 11.35
C ALA A 185 -1.63 -7.57 10.92
N ALA A 186 -1.89 -8.00 9.70
CA ALA A 186 -3.25 -8.29 9.23
C ALA A 186 -3.98 -9.33 10.09
N VAL A 187 -3.28 -10.38 10.55
CA VAL A 187 -3.85 -11.40 11.46
C VAL A 187 -4.08 -10.83 12.86
N ALA A 188 -3.18 -9.98 13.37
CA ALA A 188 -3.34 -9.35 14.67
C ALA A 188 -4.57 -8.42 14.70
N GLU A 189 -4.76 -7.63 13.64
CA GLU A 189 -5.85 -6.67 13.50
C GLU A 189 -7.19 -7.33 13.10
N GLU A 190 -7.18 -8.59 12.68
CA GLU A 190 -8.36 -9.33 12.21
C GLU A 190 -9.47 -9.41 13.27
N LYS A 191 -9.10 -9.47 14.55
CA LYS A 191 -10.07 -9.63 15.65
C LYS A 191 -10.91 -8.38 15.91
N GLU A 192 -10.55 -7.24 15.32
CA GLU A 192 -11.15 -5.93 15.56
C GLU A 192 -11.92 -5.38 14.35
N ILE A 193 -12.33 -6.26 13.42
CA ILE A 193 -12.98 -5.91 12.13
C ILE A 193 -14.39 -5.29 12.27
N SER A 194 -14.89 -4.99 13.48
CA SER A 194 -16.23 -4.39 13.63
C SER A 194 -16.30 -2.89 13.32
N VAL A 195 -15.19 -2.23 12.97
CA VAL A 195 -15.13 -0.77 12.74
C VAL A 195 -14.58 -0.51 11.34
N ALA A 196 -15.25 0.41 10.62
CA ALA A 196 -15.05 0.80 9.22
C ALA A 196 -13.73 0.34 8.53
N HIS A 197 -13.86 -0.30 7.36
CA HIS A 197 -12.77 -0.90 6.56
C HIS A 197 -11.53 -0.01 6.30
N MET A 198 -11.67 1.33 6.32
CA MET A 198 -10.54 2.25 6.17
C MET A 198 -9.60 2.26 7.39
N ASP A 199 -10.13 1.98 8.57
CA ASP A 199 -9.36 1.93 9.80
C ASP A 199 -8.44 0.69 9.82
N PHE A 200 -8.91 -0.44 9.26
CA PHE A 200 -8.15 -1.70 9.24
C PHE A 200 -6.78 -1.59 8.54
N LEU A 201 -6.74 -1.10 7.30
CA LEU A 201 -5.47 -0.98 6.56
C LEU A 201 -4.52 0.04 7.21
N THR A 202 -5.09 1.10 7.78
CA THR A 202 -4.32 2.12 8.51
C THR A 202 -3.63 1.51 9.74
N ARG A 203 -4.34 0.67 10.52
CA ARG A 203 -3.75 -0.01 11.68
C ARG A 203 -2.65 -1.00 11.29
N ILE A 204 -2.83 -1.74 10.20
CA ILE A 204 -1.76 -2.58 9.63
C ILE A 204 -0.54 -1.70 9.30
N ALA A 205 -0.75 -0.58 8.59
CA ALA A 205 0.34 0.30 8.19
C ALA A 205 1.10 0.88 9.38
N LEU A 206 0.40 1.33 10.41
CA LEU A 206 1.01 1.84 11.64
C LEU A 206 1.84 0.77 12.35
N ARG A 207 1.34 -0.46 12.46
CA ARG A 207 2.05 -1.57 13.11
C ARG A 207 3.30 -1.99 12.34
N VAL A 208 3.20 -2.12 11.02
CA VAL A 208 4.34 -2.47 10.14
C VAL A 208 5.38 -1.36 10.15
N ARG A 209 4.94 -0.10 10.07
CA ARG A 209 5.80 1.09 10.18
C ARG A 209 6.60 1.11 11.47
N GLN A 210 5.94 0.83 12.59
CA GLN A 210 6.58 0.76 13.90
C GLN A 210 7.61 -0.38 13.99
N SER A 211 7.37 -1.52 13.33
CA SER A 211 8.32 -2.64 13.33
C SER A 211 9.55 -2.34 12.45
N ILE A 212 9.36 -1.79 11.25
CA ILE A 212 10.39 -1.73 10.21
C ILE A 212 11.16 -0.41 10.23
N CYS A 213 10.48 0.74 10.09
CA CYS A 213 11.15 2.02 9.84
C CYS A 213 12.18 2.44 10.93
N PRO A 214 11.93 2.25 12.24
CA PRO A 214 12.94 2.59 13.25
C PRO A 214 14.10 1.59 13.32
N GLN A 215 13.98 0.42 12.68
CA GLN A 215 15.00 -0.64 12.69
C GLN A 215 15.81 -0.70 11.39
N TRP A 216 15.24 -0.22 10.27
CA TRP A 216 15.94 -0.16 9.00
C TRP A 216 17.12 0.80 9.09
N SER A 217 18.33 0.28 8.82
CA SER A 217 19.59 0.98 9.09
C SER A 217 19.71 2.36 8.43
N ARG A 218 19.04 2.55 7.28
CA ARG A 218 19.07 3.78 6.49
C ARG A 218 18.14 4.88 7.02
N SER A 219 17.12 4.55 7.80
CA SER A 219 16.16 5.51 8.38
C SER A 219 16.21 5.58 9.91
N ALA A 220 16.77 4.58 10.59
CA ALA A 220 16.66 4.41 12.04
C ALA A 220 17.00 5.67 12.86
N LYS A 221 18.04 6.42 12.45
CA LYS A 221 18.46 7.66 13.15
C LYS A 221 17.47 8.82 13.02
N GLY A 222 16.59 8.79 12.02
CA GLY A 222 15.58 9.82 11.76
C GLY A 222 14.17 9.43 12.17
N CYS A 223 13.98 8.26 12.78
CA CYS A 223 12.68 7.77 13.23
C CYS A 223 12.50 7.85 14.75
N ASP A 224 11.29 8.21 15.19
CA ASP A 224 10.84 7.93 16.55
C ASP A 224 10.56 6.42 16.73
N PRO A 225 10.36 5.92 17.96
CA PRO A 225 10.07 4.50 18.20
C PRO A 225 8.77 3.97 17.56
N ARG A 226 7.91 4.86 17.02
CA ARG A 226 6.70 4.51 16.28
C ARG A 226 6.93 4.54 14.77
N GLY A 227 8.15 4.84 14.33
CA GLY A 227 8.56 4.92 12.94
C GLY A 227 8.21 6.24 12.26
N PHE A 228 7.90 7.32 12.99
CA PHE A 228 7.62 8.64 12.41
C PHE A 228 8.87 9.51 12.31
N PRO A 229 8.99 10.38 11.27
CA PRO A 229 10.16 11.23 11.11
C PRO A 229 10.32 12.22 12.27
N ILE A 230 11.54 12.33 12.78
CA ILE A 230 11.93 13.36 13.75
C ILE A 230 12.38 14.59 12.96
N ASP A 231 11.73 15.74 13.16
CA ASP A 231 12.09 16.98 12.48
C ASP A 231 13.31 17.63 13.16
N PRO A 232 14.50 17.69 12.52
CA PRO A 232 15.69 18.24 13.15
C PRO A 232 15.72 19.78 13.12
N ARG A 233 14.79 20.42 12.40
CA ARG A 233 14.69 21.88 12.31
C ARG A 233 14.34 22.46 13.69
N LYS A 234 15.21 23.33 14.21
CA LYS A 234 15.17 23.85 15.60
C LYS A 234 14.24 25.05 15.83
N GLN A 235 13.56 25.57 14.82
CA GLN A 235 12.74 26.79 14.96
C GLN A 235 11.26 26.47 15.24
N PRO A 236 10.61 27.18 16.18
CA PRO A 236 9.16 27.24 16.25
C PRO A 236 8.64 27.80 14.94
N LEU A 237 7.59 27.17 14.39
CA LEU A 237 6.96 27.51 13.12
C LEU A 237 6.27 28.89 13.11
N ASP A 238 6.29 29.60 14.23
CA ASP A 238 5.57 30.87 14.43
C ASP A 238 6.33 32.09 13.86
N ASP A 239 7.59 31.93 13.42
CA ASP A 239 8.45 33.03 12.95
C ASP A 239 8.73 33.03 11.42
N LEU A 240 7.93 32.32 10.59
CA LEU A 240 8.06 32.27 9.11
C LEU A 240 6.80 32.74 8.34
#